data_AF-A0A093IFE8-F1
#
_entry.id   AF-A0A093IFE8-F1
#
_cell.length_a   1.000
_cell.length_b   1.000
_cell.length_c   1.000
_cell.angle_alpha   90.00
_cell.angle_beta   90.00
_cell.angle_gamma   90.00
#
_symmetry.space_group_name_H-M   'P 1'
#
loop_
_entity.id
_entity.type
_entity.pdbx_description
1 polymer ?
#
loop_
_entity_poly.entity_id
_entity_poly.type
_entity_poly.pdbx_seq_one_letter_code
_entity_poly.pdbx_strand_id
1 'polypeptide(L)'
;MAWNEEENARQRARREERIRKEEEEQKRHKIQAAEKAARMMEAFLKEKEKEVLQLQEEAKTFITPENLDVRIEECLDNPRNYNFAIDRDGRIVKRTVLS
;
A
#
# COMPACT_ATOMS: atom_id res chain seq x y z
N MET A 1 -41.16 -49.72 -1.07
CA MET A 1 -41.37 -48.26 -1.15
C MET A 1 -40.91 -47.58 0.14
N ALA A 2 -41.39 -47.98 1.32
CA ALA A 2 -41.01 -47.41 2.62
C ALA A 2 -39.49 -47.32 2.91
N TRP A 3 -38.72 -48.36 2.58
CA TRP A 3 -37.25 -48.35 2.78
C TRP A 3 -36.52 -47.24 1.98
N ASN A 4 -37.01 -46.94 0.76
CA ASN A 4 -36.45 -45.85 -0.04
C ASN A 4 -36.78 -44.48 0.57
N GLU A 5 -37.98 -44.33 1.13
CA GLU A 5 -38.40 -43.09 1.80
C GLU A 5 -37.59 -42.85 3.08
N GLU A 6 -37.35 -43.89 3.90
CA GLU A 6 -36.54 -43.80 5.10
C GLU A 6 -35.07 -43.45 4.79
N GLU A 7 -34.45 -44.10 3.80
CA GLU A 7 -33.08 -43.79 3.41
C GLU A 7 -32.98 -42.38 2.80
N ASN A 8 -33.97 -41.94 2.02
CA ASN A 8 -34.04 -40.56 1.52
C ASN A 8 -34.16 -39.54 2.67
N ALA A 9 -34.96 -39.83 3.71
CA ALA A 9 -35.07 -38.97 4.89
C ALA A 9 -33.75 -38.89 5.66
N ARG A 10 -33.05 -40.02 5.82
CA ARG A 10 -31.72 -40.07 6.45
C ARG A 10 -30.68 -39.25 5.69
N GLN A 11 -30.66 -39.36 4.36
CA GLN A 11 -29.75 -38.58 3.52
C GLN A 11 -30.10 -37.08 3.53
N ARG A 12 -31.38 -36.73 3.60
CA ARG A 12 -31.82 -35.33 3.73
C ARG A 12 -31.32 -34.70 5.02
N ALA A 13 -31.48 -35.37 6.16
CA ALA A 13 -30.98 -34.88 7.45
C ALA A 13 -29.46 -34.64 7.45
N ARG A 14 -28.68 -35.54 6.82
CA ARG A 14 -27.22 -35.37 6.65
C ARG A 14 -26.86 -34.17 5.76
N ARG A 15 -27.64 -33.92 4.70
CA ARG A 15 -27.43 -32.75 3.83
C ARG A 15 -27.73 -31.46 4.57
N GLU A 16 -28.82 -31.41 5.33
CA GLU A 16 -29.21 -30.24 6.12
C GLU A 16 -28.15 -29.90 7.18
N GLU A 17 -27.62 -30.90 7.88
CA GLU A 17 -26.53 -30.69 8.85
C GLU A 17 -25.26 -30.16 8.17
N ARG A 18 -24.90 -30.70 7.00
CA ARG A 18 -23.73 -30.23 6.23
C ARG A 18 -23.92 -28.80 5.76
N ILE A 19 -25.07 -28.47 5.17
CA ILE A 19 -25.39 -27.12 4.69
C ILE A 19 -25.31 -26.12 5.85
N ARG A 20 -25.83 -26.46 7.03
CA ARG A 20 -25.74 -25.57 8.20
C ARG A 20 -24.29 -25.28 8.59
N LYS A 21 -23.42 -26.29 8.60
CA LYS A 21 -21.98 -26.12 8.89
C LYS A 21 -21.29 -25.27 7.82
N GLU A 22 -21.58 -25.54 6.54
CA GLU A 22 -21.04 -24.75 5.42
C GLU A 22 -21.50 -23.29 5.49
N GLU A 23 -22.75 -23.01 5.85
CA GLU A 23 -23.24 -21.64 6.04
C GLU A 23 -22.56 -20.91 7.20
N GLU A 24 -22.36 -21.59 8.33
CA GLU A 24 -21.64 -21.04 9.48
C GLU A 24 -20.17 -20.73 9.11
N GLU A 25 -19.51 -21.61 8.38
CA GLU A 25 -18.13 -21.43 7.89
C GLU A 25 -18.04 -20.29 6.86
N GLN A 26 -18.98 -20.22 5.91
CA GLN A 26 -19.06 -19.11 4.96
C GLN A 26 -19.27 -17.78 5.65
N LYS A 27 -20.12 -17.70 6.68
CA LYS A 27 -20.30 -16.47 7.47
C LYS A 27 -18.99 -16.05 8.13
N ARG A 28 -18.24 -16.99 8.72
CA ARG A 28 -16.92 -16.70 9.32
C ARG A 28 -15.92 -16.20 8.29
N HIS A 29 -15.84 -16.83 7.13
CA HIS A 29 -14.95 -16.39 6.05
C HIS A 29 -15.30 -14.99 5.53
N LYS A 30 -16.60 -14.68 5.39
CA LYS A 30 -17.04 -13.34 4.97
C LYS A 30 -16.60 -12.25 5.96
N ILE A 31 -16.75 -12.52 7.27
CA ILE A 31 -16.33 -11.57 8.32
C ILE A 31 -14.81 -11.37 8.26
N GLN A 32 -14.03 -12.46 8.20
CA GLN A 32 -12.56 -12.38 8.13
C GLN A 32 -12.08 -11.65 6.87
N ALA A 33 -12.72 -11.89 5.72
CA ALA A 33 -12.40 -11.20 4.47
C ALA A 33 -12.71 -9.70 4.57
N ALA A 34 -13.85 -9.33 5.16
CA ALA A 34 -14.22 -7.93 5.38
C ALA A 34 -13.23 -7.22 6.32
N GLU A 35 -12.85 -7.86 7.43
CA GLU A 35 -11.85 -7.31 8.36
C GLU A 35 -10.48 -7.12 7.67
N LYS A 36 -10.04 -8.10 6.89
CA LYS A 36 -8.78 -8.00 6.15
C LYS A 36 -8.82 -6.85 5.14
N ALA A 37 -9.92 -6.74 4.38
CA ALA A 37 -10.12 -5.65 3.44
C ALA A 37 -10.10 -4.28 4.12
N ALA A 38 -10.77 -4.13 5.25
CA ALA A 38 -10.77 -2.91 6.04
C ALA A 38 -9.37 -2.52 6.50
N ARG A 39 -8.58 -3.47 7.05
CA ARG A 39 -7.20 -3.20 7.48
C ARG A 39 -6.28 -2.81 6.33
N MET A 40 -6.40 -3.47 5.18
CA MET A 40 -5.61 -3.12 3.99
C MET A 40 -5.96 -1.72 3.49
N MET A 41 -7.24 -1.38 3.47
CA MET A 41 -7.70 -0.05 3.07
C MET A 41 -7.21 1.03 4.02
N GLU A 42 -7.29 0.80 5.33
CA GLU A 42 -6.79 1.74 6.34
C GLU A 42 -5.28 1.98 6.21
N ALA A 43 -4.50 0.91 6.03
CA ALA A 43 -3.06 1.02 5.82
C ALA A 43 -2.72 1.82 4.56
N PHE A 44 -3.43 1.56 3.46
CA PHE A 44 -3.27 2.28 2.20
C PHE A 44 -3.62 3.77 2.35
N LEU A 45 -4.74 4.10 2.99
CA LEU A 45 -5.14 5.48 3.22
C LEU A 45 -4.10 6.23 4.05
N LYS A 46 -3.56 5.60 5.10
CA LYS A 46 -2.52 6.19 5.94
C LYS A 46 -1.21 6.43 5.18
N GLU A 47 -0.85 5.53 4.27
CA GLU A 47 0.32 5.72 3.41
C GLU A 47 0.12 6.88 2.45
N LYS A 48 -1.05 6.96 1.80
CA LYS A 48 -1.38 8.07 0.88
C LYS A 48 -1.48 9.41 1.59
N GLU A 49 -2.00 9.44 2.82
CA GLU A 49 -2.00 10.66 3.62
C GLU A 49 -0.58 11.16 3.90
N LYS A 50 0.35 10.26 4.23
CA LYS A 50 1.76 10.64 4.42
C LYS A 50 2.40 11.17 3.13
N GLU A 51 2.15 10.53 1.99
CA GLU A 51 2.64 11.02 0.70
C GLU A 51 2.12 12.43 0.40
N VAL A 52 0.83 12.69 0.66
CA VAL A 52 0.24 14.01 0.45
C VAL A 52 0.85 15.05 1.37
N LEU A 53 1.05 14.75 2.65
CA LEU A 53 1.70 15.66 3.60
C LEU A 53 3.14 15.97 3.20
N GLN A 54 3.90 14.95 2.75
CA GLN A 54 5.25 15.15 2.25
C GLN A 54 5.26 16.08 1.03
N LEU A 55 4.37 15.85 0.06
CA LEU A 55 4.25 16.70 -1.12
C LEU A 55 3.82 18.13 -0.78
N GLN A 56 2.99 18.33 0.24
CA GLN A 56 2.62 19.67 0.71
C GLN A 56 3.83 20.45 1.24
N GLU A 57 4.73 19.77 1.95
CA GLU A 57 5.98 20.38 2.42
C GLU A 57 6.96 20.66 1.27
N GLU A 58 7.13 19.71 0.35
CA GLU A 58 7.98 19.88 -0.83
C GLU A 58 7.48 20.99 -1.77
N ALA A 59 6.15 21.12 -1.91
CA ALA A 59 5.53 22.13 -2.77
C ALA A 59 5.85 23.57 -2.34
N LYS A 60 6.12 23.82 -1.04
CA LYS A 60 6.57 25.13 -0.56
C LYS A 60 7.89 25.58 -1.19
N THR A 61 8.70 24.62 -1.65
CA THR A 61 10.00 24.88 -2.26
C THR A 61 9.95 25.03 -3.78
N PHE A 62 8.78 24.87 -4.40
CA PHE A 62 8.63 24.98 -5.85
C PHE A 62 8.89 26.40 -6.35
N ILE A 63 9.36 26.48 -7.60
CA ILE A 63 9.59 27.74 -8.28
C ILE A 63 8.23 28.24 -8.79
N THR A 64 7.86 29.44 -8.40
CA THR A 64 6.67 30.17 -8.84
C THR A 64 7.11 31.45 -9.54
N PRO A 65 6.23 32.10 -10.34
CA PRO A 65 6.58 33.35 -11.01
C PRO A 65 7.11 34.43 -10.05
N GLU A 66 6.67 34.43 -8.80
CA GLU A 66 7.05 35.42 -7.78
C GLU A 66 8.43 35.18 -7.18
N ASN A 67 8.92 33.93 -7.13
CA ASN A 67 10.22 33.59 -6.55
C ASN A 67 11.30 33.27 -7.60
N LEU A 68 10.96 33.38 -8.89
CA LEU A 68 11.79 32.95 -10.01
C LEU A 68 13.17 33.63 -10.03
N ASP A 69 13.21 34.96 -9.99
CA ASP A 69 14.46 35.72 -10.11
C ASP A 69 15.43 35.40 -8.95
N VAL A 70 14.90 35.33 -7.72
CA VAL A 70 15.67 34.98 -6.52
C VAL A 70 16.26 33.57 -6.62
N ARG A 71 15.49 32.61 -7.16
CA ARG A 71 15.97 31.23 -7.34
C ARG A 71 17.01 31.11 -8.45
N ILE A 72 16.94 31.94 -9.50
CA ILE A 72 17.97 31.99 -10.54
C ILE A 72 19.31 32.45 -9.95
N GLU A 73 19.31 33.54 -9.19
CA GLU A 73 20.52 34.05 -8.53
C GLU A 73 21.12 33.01 -7.56
N GLU A 74 20.29 32.41 -6.69
CA GLU A 74 20.73 31.37 -5.74
C GLU A 74 21.41 30.18 -6.45
N CYS A 75 20.86 29.75 -7.59
CA CYS A 75 21.41 28.64 -8.38
C CYS A 75 22.72 28.98 -9.10
N LEU A 76 22.91 30.24 -9.51
CA LEU A 76 24.17 30.70 -10.11
C LEU A 76 25.28 30.78 -9.06
N ASP A 77 24.95 31.24 -7.85
CA ASP A 77 25.89 31.37 -6.74
C ASP A 77 26.27 30.01 -6.12
N ASN A 78 25.37 29.02 -6.18
CA ASN A 78 25.55 27.71 -5.54
C ASN A 78 25.48 26.54 -6.54
N PRO A 79 26.54 26.32 -7.36
CA PRO A 79 26.58 25.19 -8.27
C PRO A 79 26.56 23.85 -7.51
N ARG A 80 25.60 22.98 -7.83
CA ARG A 80 25.51 21.62 -7.26
C ARG A 80 26.21 20.61 -8.15
N ASN A 81 27.12 19.82 -7.55
CA ASN A 81 27.82 18.74 -8.22
C ASN A 81 27.22 17.37 -7.83
N TYR A 82 26.68 16.66 -8.81
CA TYR A 82 26.12 15.32 -8.64
C TYR A 82 27.10 14.20 -9.02
N ASN A 83 28.35 14.51 -9.36
CA ASN A 83 29.37 13.52 -9.70
C ASN A 83 29.81 12.74 -8.46
N PHE A 84 29.72 11.42 -8.54
CA PHE A 84 30.26 10.49 -7.56
C PHE A 84 30.86 9.28 -8.26
N ALA A 85 31.88 8.68 -7.65
CA ALA A 85 32.44 7.40 -8.08
C ALA A 85 31.90 6.27 -7.21
N ILE A 86 31.91 5.05 -7.73
CA ILE A 86 31.58 3.83 -6.96
C ILE A 86 32.77 2.88 -7.12
N ASP A 87 33.23 2.29 -6.00
CA ASP A 87 34.28 1.28 -6.03
C ASP A 87 33.75 -0.14 -6.34
N ARG A 88 34.65 -1.13 -6.42
CA ARG A 88 34.28 -2.53 -6.69
C ARG A 88 33.45 -3.16 -5.56
N ASP A 89 33.50 -2.60 -4.36
CA ASP A 89 32.73 -3.05 -3.19
C ASP A 89 31.38 -2.30 -3.08
N GLY A 90 31.03 -1.47 -4.06
CA GLY A 90 29.78 -0.70 -4.10
C GLY A 90 29.77 0.55 -3.22
N ARG A 91 30.91 0.99 -2.68
CA ARG A 91 30.98 2.19 -1.83
C ARG A 91 31.05 3.43 -2.69
N ILE A 92 30.24 4.43 -2.31
CA ILE A 92 30.17 5.72 -2.99
C ILE A 92 31.32 6.62 -2.50
N VAL A 93 32.18 7.03 -3.42
CA VAL A 93 33.23 8.03 -3.18
C VAL A 93 32.79 9.35 -3.84
N LYS A 94 32.28 10.29 -3.03
CA LYS A 94 31.95 11.64 -3.50
C LYS A 94 33.21 12.47 -3.57
N ARG A 95 33.54 12.98 -4.76
CA ARG A 95 34.65 13.92 -4.93
C ARG A 95 34.10 15.34 -4.79
N THR A 96 34.07 15.86 -3.57
CA THR A 96 33.68 17.26 -3.37
C THR A 96 34.85 18.15 -3.76
N VAL A 97 34.80 18.74 -4.96
CA VAL A 97 35.59 19.95 -5.26
C VAL A 97 34.64 20.91 -5.95
N LEU A 98 34.31 21.98 -5.24
CA LEU A 98 33.74 23.19 -5.82
C LEU A 98 34.86 24.23 -5.69
N SER A 99 35.42 24.65 -6.83
CA SER A 99 36.27 25.83 -6.96
C SER A 99 35.39 27.06 -7.11
#